data_AF-A0A1R2BFD8-F1
#
_entry.id   AF-A0A1R2BFD8-F1
#
_cell.length_a   1.000
_cell.length_b   1.000
_cell.length_c   1.000
_cell.angle_alpha   90.00
_cell.angle_beta   90.00
_cell.angle_gamma   90.00
#
_symmetry.space_group_name_H-M   'P 1'
#
loop_
_entity.id
_entity.type
_entity.pdbx_description
1 polymer ?
#
loop_
_entity_poly.entity_id
_entity_poly.type
_entity_poly.pdbx_seq_one_letter_code
_entity_poly.pdbx_strand_id
1 'polypeptide(L)'
;MVDLENTIESFKSQGNLAFKKRDYSTALSLYTQGISMFPNSQVLYLNRALVYLSEHKYLESLSDSSKAIELDNKNAKAYYRKACALQELGELESALSVLNQCRQLIPDSKNIEEITNLKEEITKELEKGVYLPASHPERKKFNDLIRWLVDGGAIFPKIHIEFYSQDSRGVHCIRTINKKECILYIPPTHIITLELAQSSPIGQKMLANNLKLLSPKHCYLSTFIIQEKRKPDSFWAPYIKILPEYFRNFPIFFTEEEKECLIGTAFIDLVNEKIVDIKEDYNTICSVAPEFAEVSFEEFCRVRMAVSSRIFGMEIEKKSTDGFVPLADMLNHQKARQTSWKFCQQRNGFIIEAAVDIFKGQEVLDSYGIKCNSRFLLNYGFTLDDNDANEFPYLIKITEDLPFYEEKLDFLKARSHAFRMLKDTSKPCFQEMFTYMRLIEVDDLDFLNQVIDEFLDNDFFIQGKYLNAFSLDIEKKILQRLEKMSIEYLQRYPNSLEEDEEALKNEVIQNKKNCIVMRMGEKLILNYYLKMAQEILAVVDLPSAFIDLGKISPPYRSYVVSSLIPLKNRPR
;
A
#
# COMPACT_ATOMS: atom_id res chain seq x y z
N MET A 1 16.14 40.37 49.41
CA MET A 1 15.75 40.62 48.00
C MET A 1 16.97 40.85 47.11
N VAL A 2 17.88 41.77 47.46
CA VAL A 2 19.08 42.10 46.65
C VAL A 2 19.97 40.89 46.30
N ASP A 3 20.18 39.95 47.23
CA ASP A 3 21.04 38.76 46.98
C ASP A 3 20.39 37.70 46.07
N LEU A 4 19.05 37.62 46.11
CA LEU A 4 18.26 36.68 45.30
C LEU A 4 18.22 37.12 43.83
N GLU A 5 18.00 38.42 43.60
CA GLU A 5 18.00 39.02 42.27
C GLU A 5 19.37 38.94 41.60
N ASN A 6 20.45 39.17 42.36
CA ASN A 6 21.83 39.04 41.87
C ASN A 6 22.16 37.60 41.42
N THR A 7 21.62 36.60 42.12
CA THR A 7 21.86 35.19 41.78
C THR A 7 21.08 34.77 40.53
N ILE A 8 19.82 35.20 40.39
CA ILE A 8 19.03 35.00 39.15
C ILE A 8 19.72 35.68 37.96
N GLU A 9 20.20 36.91 38.15
CA GLU A 9 20.91 37.67 37.12
C GLU A 9 22.21 36.96 36.69
N SER A 10 22.92 36.35 37.64
CA SER A 10 24.13 35.55 37.36
C SER A 10 23.82 34.34 36.49
N PHE A 11 22.83 33.50 36.86
CA PHE A 11 22.42 32.35 36.04
C PHE A 11 21.94 32.79 34.66
N LYS A 12 21.17 33.88 34.59
CA LYS A 12 20.72 34.47 33.32
C LYS A 12 21.89 34.88 32.44
N SER A 13 22.85 35.62 32.99
CA SER A 13 24.01 36.14 32.26
C SER A 13 24.91 35.02 31.75
N GLN A 14 25.24 34.04 32.61
CA GLN A 14 26.05 32.89 32.25
C GLN A 14 25.36 32.01 31.21
N GLY A 15 24.08 31.71 31.40
CA GLY A 15 23.29 30.93 30.43
C GLY A 15 23.20 31.65 29.08
N ASN A 16 22.99 32.96 29.07
CA ASN A 16 22.96 33.76 27.85
C ASN A 16 24.33 33.77 27.14
N LEU A 17 25.42 33.78 27.89
CA LEU A 17 26.77 33.70 27.34
C LEU A 17 27.02 32.34 26.68
N ALA A 18 26.62 31.24 27.33
CA ALA A 18 26.70 29.90 26.77
C ALA A 18 25.83 29.76 25.49
N PHE A 19 24.61 30.27 25.54
CA PHE A 19 23.70 30.31 24.39
C PHE A 19 24.30 31.08 23.20
N LYS A 20 24.90 32.26 23.44
CA LYS A 20 25.60 33.03 22.39
C LYS A 20 26.77 32.28 21.77
N LYS A 21 27.43 31.41 22.53
CA LYS A 21 28.50 30.51 22.04
C LYS A 21 27.96 29.25 21.35
N ARG A 22 26.63 29.10 21.21
CA ARG A 22 25.94 27.89 20.74
C ARG A 22 26.24 26.64 21.59
N ASP A 23 26.67 26.83 22.83
CA ASP A 23 26.81 25.75 23.81
C ASP A 23 25.47 25.56 24.52
N TYR A 24 24.56 24.88 23.82
CA TYR A 24 23.19 24.66 24.28
C TYR A 24 23.13 23.75 25.50
N SER A 25 24.03 22.76 25.61
CA SER A 25 24.13 21.86 26.77
C SER A 25 24.43 22.65 28.05
N THR A 26 25.46 23.50 28.03
CA THR A 26 25.80 24.33 29.18
C THR A 26 24.71 25.34 29.49
N ALA A 27 24.09 25.96 28.47
CA ALA A 27 22.98 26.89 28.67
C ALA A 27 21.77 26.22 29.35
N LEU A 28 21.37 25.03 28.89
CA LEU A 28 20.29 24.25 29.51
C LEU A 28 20.60 23.89 30.96
N SER A 29 21.84 23.46 31.23
CA SER A 29 22.29 23.12 32.59
C SER A 29 22.18 24.33 33.52
N LEU A 30 22.71 25.49 33.10
CA LEU A 30 22.69 26.73 33.88
C LEU A 30 21.27 27.23 34.15
N TYR A 31 20.38 27.24 33.15
CA TYR A 31 18.99 27.64 33.38
C TYR A 31 18.24 26.64 34.24
N THR A 32 18.49 25.34 34.09
CA THR A 32 17.84 24.30 34.92
C THR A 32 18.27 24.39 36.37
N GLN A 33 19.57 24.61 36.63
CA GLN A 33 20.07 24.87 37.98
C GLN A 33 19.43 26.14 38.57
N GLY A 34 19.39 27.22 37.79
CA GLY A 34 18.73 28.46 38.21
C GLY A 34 17.25 28.26 38.54
N ILE A 35 16.50 27.50 37.72
CA ILE A 35 15.08 27.18 37.95
C ILE A 35 14.91 26.32 39.21
N SER A 36 15.81 25.37 39.47
CA SER A 36 15.75 24.53 40.66
C SER A 36 15.89 25.33 41.96
N MET A 37 16.69 26.40 41.93
CA MET A 37 16.86 27.32 43.06
C MET A 37 15.76 28.39 43.10
N PHE A 38 15.25 28.79 41.95
CA PHE A 38 14.29 29.89 41.79
C PHE A 38 13.13 29.50 40.87
N PRO A 39 12.21 28.63 41.34
CA PRO A 39 11.13 28.06 40.52
C PRO A 39 10.06 29.07 40.08
N ASN A 40 10.09 30.30 40.62
CA ASN A 40 9.15 31.37 40.26
C ASN A 40 9.79 32.43 39.34
N SER A 41 10.98 32.17 38.78
CA SER A 41 11.67 33.13 37.90
C SER A 41 11.23 32.99 36.44
N GLN A 42 10.32 33.86 35.96
CA GLN A 42 9.84 33.77 34.57
C GLN A 42 10.97 33.89 33.54
N VAL A 43 12.02 34.66 33.86
CA VAL A 43 13.13 34.96 32.96
C VAL A 43 13.99 33.71 32.67
N LEU A 44 14.15 32.83 33.66
CA LEU A 44 14.92 31.60 33.48
C LEU A 44 14.17 30.58 32.63
N TYR A 45 12.86 30.39 32.88
CA TYR A 45 11.99 29.57 32.02
C TYR A 45 11.96 30.10 30.58
N LEU A 46 11.76 31.42 30.44
CA LEU A 46 11.74 32.08 29.15
C LEU A 46 13.02 31.77 28.37
N ASN A 47 14.19 31.99 28.96
CA ASN A 47 15.47 31.75 28.28
C ASN A 47 15.75 30.28 27.99
N ARG A 48 15.35 29.36 28.87
CA ARG A 48 15.47 27.92 28.60
C ARG A 48 14.58 27.48 27.43
N ALA A 49 13.37 28.03 27.32
CA ALA A 49 12.50 27.80 26.16
C ALA A 49 13.16 28.18 24.83
N LEU A 50 13.94 29.27 24.79
CA LEU A 50 14.69 29.65 23.58
C LEU A 50 15.78 28.63 23.22
N VAL A 51 16.45 28.07 24.22
CA VAL A 51 17.44 27.01 23.99
C VAL A 51 16.73 25.79 23.40
N TYR A 52 15.59 25.40 23.97
CA TYR A 52 14.78 24.30 23.45
C TYR A 52 14.29 24.53 22.02
N LEU A 53 13.86 25.76 21.65
CA LEU A 53 13.57 26.10 20.25
C LEU A 53 14.80 25.91 19.34
N SER A 54 15.97 26.33 19.81
CA SER A 54 17.22 26.23 19.03
C SER A 54 17.73 24.79 18.89
N GLU A 55 17.29 23.88 19.76
CA GLU A 55 17.58 22.45 19.69
C GLU A 55 16.43 21.62 19.09
N HIS A 56 15.40 22.27 18.51
CA HIS A 56 14.21 21.60 17.95
C HIS A 56 13.39 20.77 18.96
N LYS A 57 13.48 21.09 20.26
CA LYS A 57 12.74 20.46 21.36
C LYS A 57 11.47 21.25 21.69
N TYR A 58 10.51 21.19 20.78
CA TYR A 58 9.40 22.14 20.77
C TYR A 58 8.37 21.93 21.91
N LEU A 59 8.16 20.69 22.37
CA LEU A 59 7.25 20.41 23.49
C LEU A 59 7.78 20.97 24.81
N GLU A 60 9.08 20.84 25.05
CA GLU A 60 9.77 21.40 26.21
C GLU A 60 9.77 22.93 26.16
N SER A 61 9.99 23.52 24.98
CA SER A 61 9.84 24.96 24.77
C SER A 61 8.41 25.45 25.05
N LEU A 62 7.39 24.71 24.58
CA LEU A 62 5.99 25.03 24.81
C LEU A 62 5.63 25.00 26.30
N SER A 63 6.16 24.01 27.03
CA SER A 63 5.98 23.88 28.48
C SER A 63 6.62 25.06 29.22
N ASP A 64 7.89 25.36 28.96
CA ASP A 64 8.61 26.45 29.62
C ASP A 64 8.04 27.84 29.26
N SER A 65 7.65 28.05 28.00
CA SER A 65 7.01 29.29 27.57
C SER A 65 5.65 29.48 28.25
N SER A 66 4.87 28.40 28.42
CA SER A 66 3.60 28.45 29.15
C SER A 66 3.80 28.74 30.63
N LYS A 67 4.85 28.16 31.25
CA LYS A 67 5.18 28.45 32.66
C LYS A 67 5.64 29.90 32.84
N ALA A 68 6.42 30.43 31.91
CA ALA A 68 6.82 31.83 31.93
C ALA A 68 5.60 32.79 31.82
N ILE A 69 4.59 32.45 31.02
CA ILE A 69 3.33 33.22 30.92
C ILE A 69 2.51 33.13 32.21
N GLU A 70 2.47 31.97 32.86
CA GLU A 70 1.79 31.79 34.16
C GLU A 70 2.40 32.70 35.24
N LEU A 71 3.73 32.81 35.25
CA LEU A 71 4.48 33.64 36.20
C LEU A 71 4.42 35.14 35.87
N ASP A 72 4.37 35.51 34.58
CA ASP A 72 4.25 36.89 34.11
C ASP A 72 3.42 36.97 32.81
N ASN A 73 2.13 37.24 32.97
CA ASN A 73 1.18 37.29 31.87
C ASN A 73 1.32 38.54 30.97
N LYS A 74 2.24 39.47 31.28
CA LYS A 74 2.53 40.64 30.44
C LYS A 74 3.80 40.45 29.59
N ASN A 75 4.43 39.27 29.66
CA ASN A 75 5.67 39.00 28.95
C ASN A 75 5.46 38.61 27.48
N ALA A 76 5.46 39.59 26.59
CA ALA A 76 5.28 39.34 25.15
C ALA A 76 6.30 38.34 24.56
N LYS A 77 7.55 38.28 25.05
CA LYS A 77 8.55 37.32 24.57
C LYS A 77 8.18 35.87 24.89
N ALA A 78 7.50 35.62 26.01
CA ALA A 78 7.01 34.30 26.37
C ALA A 78 5.87 33.85 25.44
N TYR A 79 4.94 34.75 25.11
CA TYR A 79 3.91 34.50 24.10
C TYR A 79 4.52 34.25 22.70
N TYR A 80 5.52 35.05 22.28
CA TYR A 80 6.19 34.83 21.01
C TYR A 80 6.87 33.45 20.93
N ARG A 81 7.65 33.06 21.94
CA ARG A 81 8.30 31.74 21.98
C ARG A 81 7.30 30.59 22.03
N LYS A 82 6.18 30.77 22.75
CA LYS A 82 5.04 29.84 22.72
C LYS A 82 4.46 29.71 21.32
N ALA A 83 4.27 30.82 20.61
CA ALA A 83 3.78 30.80 19.24
C ALA A 83 4.75 30.11 18.26
N CYS A 84 6.05 30.37 18.36
CA CYS A 84 7.07 29.65 17.58
C CYS A 84 7.03 28.16 17.88
N ALA A 85 6.96 27.77 19.17
CA ALA A 85 6.85 26.37 19.54
C ALA A 85 5.56 25.72 19.00
N LEU A 86 4.43 26.45 18.99
CA LEU A 86 3.17 25.98 18.42
C LEU A 86 3.18 25.92 16.88
N GLN A 87 3.89 26.80 16.20
CA GLN A 87 4.08 26.72 14.75
C GLN A 87 4.88 25.48 14.35
N GLU A 88 6.00 25.23 15.04
CA GLU A 88 6.84 24.05 14.85
C GLU A 88 6.10 22.75 15.27
N LEU A 89 5.39 22.84 16.42
CA LEU A 89 4.12 22.19 16.80
C LEU A 89 3.24 21.64 15.68
N GLY A 90 2.87 22.59 14.85
CA GLY A 90 1.76 22.52 13.94
C GLY A 90 0.38 22.88 14.42
N GLU A 91 0.34 23.41 15.61
CA GLU A 91 -0.82 24.06 16.18
C GLU A 91 -0.95 25.48 15.60
N LEU A 92 -1.08 25.62 14.27
CA LEU A 92 -1.03 26.90 13.55
C LEU A 92 -2.11 27.89 14.01
N GLU A 93 -3.33 27.42 14.21
CA GLU A 93 -4.43 28.26 14.72
C GLU A 93 -4.16 28.73 16.14
N SER A 94 -3.67 27.83 16.99
CA SER A 94 -3.23 28.16 18.35
C SER A 94 -2.07 29.15 18.32
N ALA A 95 -1.12 29.00 17.39
CA ALA A 95 0.00 29.92 17.20
C ALA A 95 -0.51 31.31 16.77
N LEU A 96 -1.45 31.40 15.83
CA LEU A 96 -2.10 32.67 15.44
C LEU A 96 -2.82 33.33 16.63
N SER A 97 -3.56 32.55 17.42
CA SER A 97 -4.24 33.03 18.62
C SER A 97 -3.26 33.59 19.65
N VAL A 98 -2.18 32.86 19.93
CA VAL A 98 -1.10 33.29 20.83
C VAL A 98 -0.37 34.52 20.29
N LEU A 99 -0.14 34.64 18.97
CA LEU A 99 0.45 35.83 18.36
C LEU A 99 -0.45 37.06 18.46
N ASN A 100 -1.78 36.89 18.37
CA ASN A 100 -2.71 37.99 18.58
C ASN A 100 -2.65 38.50 20.02
N GLN A 101 -2.53 37.60 21.00
CA GLN A 101 -2.31 37.98 22.41
C GLN A 101 -0.95 38.65 22.59
N CYS A 102 0.11 38.08 22.00
CA CYS A 102 1.46 38.66 21.99
C CYS A 102 1.44 40.11 21.51
N ARG A 103 0.77 40.40 20.38
CA ARG A 103 0.67 41.74 19.79
C ARG A 103 0.00 42.76 20.71
N GLN A 104 -0.98 42.35 21.52
CA GLN A 104 -1.65 43.26 22.46
C GLN A 104 -0.74 43.71 23.62
N LEU A 105 0.36 43.00 23.87
CA LEU A 105 1.27 43.23 24.99
C LEU A 105 2.53 44.03 24.62
N ILE A 106 2.71 44.42 23.35
CA ILE A 106 3.94 45.08 22.87
C ILE A 106 3.76 46.59 22.69
N PRO A 107 4.61 47.42 23.33
CA PRO A 107 4.62 48.87 23.14
C PRO A 107 5.55 49.39 22.02
N ASP A 108 6.38 48.55 21.41
CA ASP A 108 7.48 48.93 20.50
C ASP A 108 7.32 48.35 19.06
N SER A 109 7.63 49.15 18.04
CA SER A 109 7.39 48.85 16.61
C SER A 109 8.25 47.72 16.05
N LYS A 110 9.50 47.52 16.52
CA LYS A 110 10.40 46.50 15.96
C LYS A 110 9.93 45.07 16.26
N ASN A 111 9.39 44.82 17.45
CA ASN A 111 8.84 43.51 17.80
C ASN A 111 7.49 43.24 17.12
N ILE A 112 6.78 44.29 16.66
CA ILE A 112 5.53 44.16 15.91
C ILE A 112 5.81 43.60 14.50
N GLU A 113 6.93 43.97 13.87
CA GLU A 113 7.33 43.45 12.55
C GLU A 113 7.63 41.95 12.60
N GLU A 114 8.41 41.48 13.59
CA GLU A 114 8.70 40.04 13.76
C GLU A 114 7.44 39.20 13.97
N ILE A 115 6.48 39.69 14.76
CA ILE A 115 5.17 39.03 14.94
C ILE A 115 4.37 39.04 13.65
N THR A 116 4.38 40.15 12.91
CA THR A 116 3.62 40.28 11.66
C THR A 116 4.18 39.33 10.61
N ASN A 117 5.50 39.25 10.45
CA ASN A 117 6.17 38.31 9.57
C ASN A 117 5.86 36.87 9.94
N LEU A 118 5.95 36.52 11.23
CA LEU A 118 5.62 35.16 11.69
C LEU A 118 4.14 34.83 11.47
N LYS A 119 3.25 35.80 11.71
CA LYS A 119 1.82 35.65 11.46
C LYS A 119 1.54 35.46 9.98
N GLU A 120 2.19 36.22 9.10
CA GLU A 120 2.09 36.05 7.65
C GLU A 120 2.66 34.71 7.18
N GLU A 121 3.77 34.26 7.76
CA GLU A 121 4.37 32.95 7.49
C GLU A 121 3.41 31.83 7.89
N ILE A 122 2.89 31.84 9.12
CA ILE A 122 1.88 30.89 9.62
C ILE A 122 0.59 30.95 8.80
N THR A 123 0.16 32.14 8.37
CA THR A 123 -1.02 32.30 7.49
C THR A 123 -0.75 31.71 6.11
N LYS A 124 0.42 31.95 5.52
CA LYS A 124 0.85 31.33 4.26
C LYS A 124 1.01 29.82 4.42
N GLU A 125 1.48 29.31 5.55
CA GLU A 125 1.56 27.88 5.85
C GLU A 125 0.17 27.24 5.96
N LEU A 126 -0.79 27.91 6.62
CA LEU A 126 -2.20 27.50 6.66
C LEU A 126 -2.80 27.49 5.24
N GLU A 127 -2.51 28.49 4.43
CA GLU A 127 -2.99 28.59 3.05
C GLU A 127 -2.35 27.53 2.12
N LYS A 128 -1.08 27.20 2.34
CA LYS A 128 -0.34 26.16 1.59
C LYS A 128 -0.67 24.74 2.03
N GLY A 129 -0.95 24.54 3.31
CA GLY A 129 -1.18 23.21 3.91
C GLY A 129 -2.52 22.57 3.53
N VAL A 130 -3.41 23.32 2.88
CA VAL A 130 -4.79 22.89 2.61
C VAL A 130 -5.14 23.00 1.11
N TYR A 131 -4.42 23.83 0.34
CA TYR A 131 -4.82 24.18 -1.03
C TYR A 131 -3.66 24.15 -2.02
N LEU A 132 -3.94 23.77 -3.26
CA LEU A 132 -2.95 23.77 -4.33
C LEU A 132 -2.54 25.20 -4.72
N PRO A 133 -1.29 25.43 -5.18
CA PRO A 133 -0.81 26.75 -5.62
C PRO A 133 -1.71 27.39 -6.68
N ALA A 134 -1.78 28.72 -6.73
CA ALA A 134 -2.71 29.47 -7.60
C ALA A 134 -2.52 29.14 -9.10
N SER A 135 -1.29 28.79 -9.47
CA SER A 135 -0.90 28.39 -10.83
C SER A 135 -1.26 26.95 -11.19
N HIS A 136 -1.69 26.10 -10.25
CA HIS A 136 -1.94 24.69 -10.53
C HIS A 136 -3.23 24.51 -11.34
N PRO A 137 -3.21 23.79 -12.48
CA PRO A 137 -4.37 23.67 -13.38
C PRO A 137 -5.58 23.00 -12.71
N GLU A 138 -5.35 22.07 -11.78
CA GLU A 138 -6.42 21.38 -11.05
C GLU A 138 -6.79 22.02 -9.71
N ARG A 139 -6.26 23.22 -9.37
CA ARG A 139 -6.47 23.88 -8.08
C ARG A 139 -7.94 23.91 -7.66
N LYS A 140 -8.83 24.28 -8.57
CA LYS A 140 -10.25 24.42 -8.25
C LYS A 140 -10.84 23.09 -7.75
N LYS A 141 -10.64 21.99 -8.50
CA LYS A 141 -11.21 20.67 -8.17
C LYS A 141 -10.73 20.18 -6.79
N PHE A 142 -9.43 20.27 -6.52
CA PHE A 142 -8.86 19.79 -5.26
C PHE A 142 -9.15 20.73 -4.08
N ASN A 143 -9.22 22.04 -4.30
CA ASN A 143 -9.64 22.95 -3.23
C ASN A 143 -11.10 22.73 -2.85
N ASP A 144 -11.96 22.41 -3.81
CA ASP A 144 -13.36 22.07 -3.55
C ASP A 144 -13.47 20.76 -2.76
N LEU A 145 -12.65 19.73 -3.08
CA LEU A 145 -12.53 18.52 -2.26
C LEU A 145 -12.15 18.84 -0.82
N ILE A 146 -11.08 19.60 -0.62
CA ILE A 146 -10.55 19.84 0.72
C ILE A 146 -11.55 20.65 1.56
N ARG A 147 -12.19 21.67 0.99
CA ARG A 147 -13.27 22.40 1.68
C ARG A 147 -14.41 21.47 2.06
N TRP A 148 -14.90 20.67 1.12
CA TRP A 148 -15.98 19.72 1.36
C TRP A 148 -15.63 18.74 2.50
N LEU A 149 -14.41 18.22 2.53
CA LEU A 149 -13.96 17.34 3.62
C LEU A 149 -13.88 18.05 4.97
N VAL A 150 -13.27 19.25 5.02
CA VAL A 150 -13.11 20.02 6.26
C VAL A 150 -14.47 20.47 6.80
N ASP A 151 -15.34 21.02 5.96
CA ASP A 151 -16.72 21.40 6.30
C ASP A 151 -17.53 20.18 6.78
N GLY A 152 -17.20 19.00 6.24
CA GLY A 152 -17.73 17.71 6.62
C GLY A 152 -17.27 17.17 7.98
N GLY A 153 -16.22 17.75 8.57
CA GLY A 153 -15.62 17.33 9.84
C GLY A 153 -14.42 16.38 9.71
N ALA A 154 -13.82 16.23 8.52
CA ALA A 154 -12.58 15.49 8.35
C ALA A 154 -11.39 16.24 8.99
N ILE A 155 -10.40 15.49 9.48
CA ILE A 155 -9.24 16.03 10.20
C ILE A 155 -7.95 15.46 9.59
N PHE A 156 -7.08 16.33 9.09
CA PHE A 156 -5.79 15.96 8.48
C PHE A 156 -4.76 17.11 8.52
N PRO A 157 -4.48 17.71 9.70
CA PRO A 157 -3.78 19.00 9.81
C PRO A 157 -2.28 18.96 9.47
N LYS A 158 -1.72 17.77 9.20
CA LYS A 158 -0.27 17.57 8.99
C LYS A 158 0.07 17.02 7.60
N ILE A 159 -0.91 16.88 6.71
CA ILE A 159 -0.70 16.38 5.35
C ILE A 159 -1.24 17.33 4.30
N HIS A 160 -0.66 17.27 3.10
CA HIS A 160 -1.13 17.98 1.91
C HIS A 160 -0.93 17.10 0.68
N ILE A 161 -1.60 17.45 -0.43
CA ILE A 161 -1.45 16.75 -1.71
C ILE A 161 -0.31 17.40 -2.49
N GLU A 162 0.64 16.59 -2.94
CA GLU A 162 1.75 17.01 -3.80
C GLU A 162 1.60 16.37 -5.19
N PHE A 163 1.90 17.14 -6.25
CA PHE A 163 1.81 16.68 -7.64
C PHE A 163 3.20 16.54 -8.22
N TYR A 164 3.50 15.35 -8.74
CA TYR A 164 4.74 15.06 -9.46
C TYR A 164 4.57 15.30 -10.97
N SER A 165 3.35 15.12 -11.47
CA SER A 165 2.94 15.41 -12.83
C SER A 165 1.42 15.61 -12.89
N GLN A 166 0.85 15.83 -14.08
CA GLN A 166 -0.60 15.90 -14.25
C GLN A 166 -1.32 14.62 -13.80
N ASP A 167 -0.69 13.46 -13.98
CA ASP A 167 -1.29 12.14 -13.73
C ASP A 167 -0.72 11.45 -12.48
N SER A 168 0.23 12.07 -11.79
CA SER A 168 0.91 11.50 -10.63
C SER A 168 0.94 12.48 -9.46
N ARG A 169 0.46 12.00 -8.31
CA ARG A 169 0.35 12.75 -7.07
C ARG A 169 0.53 11.84 -5.86
N GLY A 170 0.90 12.43 -4.73
CA GLY A 170 1.08 11.79 -3.44
C GLY A 170 0.55 12.65 -2.30
N VAL A 171 0.60 12.13 -1.08
CA VAL A 171 0.21 12.84 0.14
C VAL A 171 1.45 13.02 0.99
N HIS A 172 1.82 14.26 1.31
CA HIS A 172 3.08 14.57 1.99
C HIS A 172 2.86 15.26 3.33
N CYS A 173 3.76 14.97 4.26
CA CYS A 173 3.82 15.61 5.55
C CYS A 173 4.21 17.08 5.42
N ILE A 174 3.34 18.01 5.79
CA ILE A 174 3.76 19.41 6.05
C ILE A 174 4.48 19.53 7.39
N ARG A 175 4.34 18.52 8.27
CA ARG A 175 5.01 18.41 9.57
C ARG A 175 5.26 16.96 9.96
N THR A 176 6.19 16.76 10.89
CA THR A 176 6.44 15.44 11.46
C THR A 176 5.19 14.88 12.13
N ILE A 177 4.86 13.65 11.76
CA ILE A 177 3.80 12.82 12.34
C ILE A 177 4.48 11.72 13.14
N ASN A 178 4.22 11.69 14.45
CA ASN A 178 4.83 10.69 15.31
C ASN A 178 4.09 9.37 15.23
N LYS A 179 4.76 8.26 15.54
CA LYS A 179 4.16 6.94 15.65
C LYS A 179 2.93 6.97 16.58
N LYS A 180 1.84 6.33 16.15
CA LYS A 180 0.48 6.31 16.75
C LYS A 180 -0.31 7.61 16.64
N GLU A 181 0.25 8.65 16.04
CA GLU A 181 -0.50 9.87 15.76
C GLU A 181 -1.52 9.62 14.64
N CYS A 182 -2.68 10.27 14.72
CA CYS A 182 -3.70 10.22 13.69
C CYS A 182 -3.27 11.11 12.51
N ILE A 183 -3.09 10.49 11.35
CA ILE A 183 -2.76 11.18 10.10
C ILE A 183 -4.02 11.78 9.47
N LEU A 184 -5.07 10.96 9.42
CA LEU A 184 -6.31 11.26 8.70
C LEU A 184 -7.50 10.70 9.49
N TYR A 185 -8.53 11.51 9.66
CA TYR A 185 -9.86 11.11 10.09
C TYR A 185 -10.87 11.54 9.03
N ILE A 186 -11.69 10.59 8.55
CA ILE A 186 -12.81 10.83 7.64
C ILE A 186 -14.12 10.41 8.33
N PRO A 187 -15.11 11.32 8.43
CA PRO A 187 -16.39 11.00 9.05
C PRO A 187 -17.22 10.06 8.16
N PRO A 188 -18.15 9.26 8.72
CA PRO A 188 -18.92 8.27 7.97
C PRO A 188 -19.78 8.89 6.87
N THR A 189 -20.20 10.14 7.07
CA THR A 189 -20.95 10.94 6.07
C THR A 189 -20.17 11.20 4.79
N HIS A 190 -18.83 11.05 4.81
CA HIS A 190 -17.94 11.29 3.67
C HIS A 190 -17.27 9.98 3.17
N ILE A 191 -17.83 8.82 3.51
CA ILE A 191 -17.38 7.52 3.02
C ILE A 191 -18.45 6.95 2.09
N ILE A 192 -18.05 6.53 0.89
CA ILE A 192 -18.95 5.83 -0.04
C ILE A 192 -18.86 4.35 0.26
N THR A 193 -19.85 3.78 0.95
CA THR A 193 -19.88 2.36 1.29
C THR A 193 -20.61 1.51 0.25
N LEU A 194 -20.42 0.20 0.32
CA LEU A 194 -21.15 -0.75 -0.53
C LEU A 194 -22.66 -0.68 -0.30
N GLU A 195 -23.10 -0.50 0.95
CA GLU A 195 -24.52 -0.37 1.31
C GLU A 195 -25.15 0.89 0.72
N LEU A 196 -24.41 2.01 0.75
CA LEU A 196 -24.84 3.24 0.09
C LEU A 196 -24.99 3.01 -1.43
N ALA A 197 -24.02 2.35 -2.06
CA ALA A 197 -24.06 2.03 -3.48
C ALA A 197 -25.24 1.09 -3.84
N GLN A 198 -25.49 0.09 -3.01
CA GLN A 198 -26.64 -0.82 -3.12
C GLN A 198 -27.98 -0.10 -2.97
N SER A 199 -28.05 0.95 -2.15
CA SER A 199 -29.26 1.76 -1.98
C SER A 199 -29.59 2.69 -3.16
N SER A 200 -28.66 2.85 -4.11
CA SER A 200 -28.89 3.67 -5.31
C SER A 200 -29.98 3.08 -6.22
N PRO A 201 -30.60 3.89 -7.11
CA PRO A 201 -31.63 3.39 -8.02
C PRO A 201 -31.22 2.14 -8.82
N ILE A 202 -30.01 2.14 -9.40
CA ILE A 202 -29.50 0.96 -10.13
C ILE A 202 -29.11 -0.16 -9.15
N GLY A 203 -28.49 0.17 -8.01
CA GLY A 203 -28.14 -0.83 -6.98
C GLY A 203 -29.35 -1.62 -6.49
N GLN A 204 -30.48 -0.95 -6.25
CA GLN A 204 -31.73 -1.58 -5.85
C GLN A 204 -32.29 -2.51 -6.94
N LYS A 205 -32.21 -2.11 -8.22
CA LYS A 205 -32.60 -2.98 -9.35
C LYS A 205 -31.73 -4.23 -9.43
N MET A 206 -30.41 -4.08 -9.27
CA MET A 206 -29.46 -5.21 -9.27
C MET A 206 -29.77 -6.18 -8.11
N LEU A 207 -30.06 -5.66 -6.91
CA LEU A 207 -30.45 -6.47 -5.75
C LEU A 207 -31.80 -7.17 -5.95
N ALA A 208 -32.82 -6.47 -6.42
CA ALA A 208 -34.16 -7.02 -6.62
C ALA A 208 -34.19 -8.19 -7.63
N ASN A 209 -33.23 -8.22 -8.56
CA ASN A 209 -33.11 -9.28 -9.57
C ASN A 209 -32.07 -10.36 -9.22
N ASN A 210 -31.44 -10.30 -8.03
CA ASN A 210 -30.43 -11.27 -7.57
C ASN A 210 -29.34 -11.56 -8.63
N LEU A 211 -28.78 -10.50 -9.23
CA LEU A 211 -27.78 -10.65 -10.29
C LEU A 211 -26.57 -11.48 -9.83
N LYS A 212 -26.22 -12.48 -10.63
CA LYS A 212 -24.96 -13.21 -10.50
C LYS A 212 -23.85 -12.45 -11.23
N LEU A 213 -23.16 -11.59 -10.50
CA LEU A 213 -22.03 -10.81 -11.01
C LEU A 213 -20.72 -11.50 -10.68
N LEU A 214 -19.74 -11.41 -11.58
CA LEU A 214 -18.38 -11.90 -11.38
C LEU A 214 -17.64 -11.03 -10.35
N SER A 215 -17.91 -9.72 -10.33
CA SER A 215 -17.34 -8.78 -9.36
C SER A 215 -18.40 -7.90 -8.65
N PRO A 216 -19.29 -8.47 -7.82
CA PRO A 216 -20.47 -7.77 -7.30
C PRO A 216 -20.15 -6.43 -6.62
N LYS A 217 -19.25 -6.42 -5.64
CA LYS A 217 -18.93 -5.21 -4.87
C LYS A 217 -18.44 -4.05 -5.74
N HIS A 218 -17.64 -4.38 -6.74
CA HIS A 218 -17.10 -3.37 -7.61
C HIS A 218 -18.15 -2.85 -8.60
N CYS A 219 -19.06 -3.71 -9.05
CA CYS A 219 -20.17 -3.32 -9.91
C CYS A 219 -21.10 -2.34 -9.21
N TYR A 220 -21.50 -2.62 -7.97
CA TYR A 220 -22.31 -1.69 -7.17
C TYR A 220 -21.63 -0.33 -7.00
N LEU A 221 -20.37 -0.32 -6.57
CA LEU A 221 -19.62 0.94 -6.40
C LEU A 221 -19.43 1.68 -7.74
N SER A 222 -19.22 0.95 -8.83
CA SER A 222 -19.06 1.56 -10.16
C SER A 222 -20.35 2.23 -10.63
N THR A 223 -21.48 1.52 -10.55
CA THR A 223 -22.78 2.08 -10.95
C THR A 223 -23.16 3.27 -10.06
N PHE A 224 -22.83 3.24 -8.77
CA PHE A 224 -23.02 4.38 -7.87
C PHE A 224 -22.24 5.61 -8.32
N ILE A 225 -20.91 5.48 -8.52
CA ILE A 225 -20.06 6.60 -8.93
C ILE A 225 -20.54 7.18 -10.27
N ILE A 226 -20.94 6.33 -11.21
CA ILE A 226 -21.43 6.74 -12.54
C ILE A 226 -22.76 7.51 -12.44
N GLN A 227 -23.68 7.08 -11.57
CA GLN A 227 -24.93 7.79 -11.29
C GLN A 227 -24.67 9.14 -10.63
N GLU A 228 -23.84 9.18 -9.58
CA GLU A 228 -23.49 10.42 -8.89
C GLU A 228 -22.75 11.41 -9.78
N LYS A 229 -21.87 10.93 -10.68
CA LYS A 229 -21.17 11.76 -11.67
C LYS A 229 -22.13 12.49 -12.61
N ARG A 230 -23.31 11.93 -12.89
CA ARG A 230 -24.34 12.51 -13.78
C ARG A 230 -25.30 13.45 -13.06
N LYS A 231 -25.29 13.49 -11.72
CA LYS A 231 -26.13 14.41 -10.94
C LYS A 231 -25.45 15.79 -10.84
N PRO A 232 -26.08 16.88 -11.32
CA PRO A 232 -25.49 18.22 -11.28
C PRO A 232 -25.16 18.72 -9.86
N ASP A 233 -25.95 18.29 -8.88
CA ASP A 233 -25.92 18.68 -7.47
C ASP A 233 -25.48 17.54 -6.55
N SER A 234 -24.74 16.54 -7.07
CA SER A 234 -24.23 15.44 -6.24
C SER A 234 -23.41 15.96 -5.06
N PHE A 235 -23.78 15.51 -3.86
CA PHE A 235 -22.98 15.69 -2.65
C PHE A 235 -21.54 15.16 -2.81
N TRP A 236 -21.37 14.10 -3.61
CA TRP A 236 -20.09 13.44 -3.85
C TRP A 236 -19.27 14.08 -4.98
N ALA A 237 -19.79 15.12 -5.64
CA ALA A 237 -19.13 15.77 -6.76
C ALA A 237 -17.69 16.24 -6.46
N PRO A 238 -17.36 16.82 -5.27
CA PRO A 238 -16.00 17.25 -4.97
C PRO A 238 -14.99 16.09 -5.00
N TYR A 239 -15.41 14.89 -4.56
CA TYR A 239 -14.58 13.69 -4.60
C TYR A 239 -14.55 13.03 -5.98
N ILE A 240 -15.70 12.83 -6.62
CA ILE A 240 -15.78 12.14 -7.91
C ILE A 240 -14.99 12.90 -8.98
N LYS A 241 -14.94 14.23 -8.93
CA LYS A 241 -14.21 15.08 -9.88
C LYS A 241 -12.69 14.96 -9.79
N ILE A 242 -12.13 14.48 -8.67
CA ILE A 242 -10.68 14.28 -8.51
C ILE A 242 -10.22 12.86 -8.82
N LEU A 243 -11.16 11.92 -9.02
CA LEU A 243 -10.80 10.57 -9.44
C LEU A 243 -10.09 10.64 -10.80
N PRO A 244 -9.04 9.82 -11.03
CA PRO A 244 -8.33 9.83 -12.30
C PRO A 244 -9.28 9.64 -13.48
N GLU A 245 -9.17 10.51 -14.48
CA GLU A 245 -9.96 10.41 -15.71
C GLU A 245 -9.41 9.33 -16.65
N TYR A 246 -8.10 9.10 -16.59
CA TYR A 246 -7.39 8.17 -17.44
C TYR A 246 -6.61 7.14 -16.62
N PHE A 247 -6.71 5.87 -17.03
CA PHE A 247 -6.01 4.74 -16.43
C PHE A 247 -5.06 4.12 -17.46
N ARG A 248 -4.29 4.96 -18.19
CA ARG A 248 -3.44 4.52 -19.31
C ARG A 248 -2.40 3.48 -18.91
N ASN A 249 -2.02 3.47 -17.64
CA ASN A 249 -1.09 2.51 -17.06
C ASN A 249 -1.73 1.17 -16.68
N PHE A 250 -3.04 1.02 -16.84
CA PHE A 250 -3.74 -0.23 -16.58
C PHE A 250 -3.82 -1.04 -17.88
N PRO A 251 -3.40 -2.32 -17.87
CA PRO A 251 -3.29 -3.13 -19.08
C PRO A 251 -4.56 -3.27 -19.91
N ILE A 252 -5.74 -3.16 -19.29
CA ILE A 252 -7.01 -3.23 -20.03
C ILE A 252 -7.19 -2.07 -21.01
N PHE A 253 -6.44 -0.97 -20.83
CA PHE A 253 -6.45 0.21 -21.69
C PHE A 253 -5.16 0.34 -22.52
N PHE A 254 -4.29 -0.66 -22.50
CA PHE A 254 -3.09 -0.65 -23.34
C PHE A 254 -3.45 -0.61 -24.81
N THR A 255 -2.64 0.14 -25.55
CA THR A 255 -2.61 0.11 -27.02
C THR A 255 -2.14 -1.26 -27.50
N GLU A 256 -2.36 -1.56 -28.78
CA GLU A 256 -1.89 -2.82 -29.36
C GLU A 256 -0.36 -2.95 -29.29
N GLU A 257 0.39 -1.86 -29.50
CA GLU A 257 1.86 -1.83 -29.33
C GLU A 257 2.30 -2.14 -27.88
N GLU A 258 1.57 -1.63 -26.88
CA GLU A 258 1.86 -1.92 -25.48
C GLU A 258 1.52 -3.37 -25.10
N LYS A 259 0.46 -3.94 -25.70
CA LYS A 259 0.11 -5.36 -25.53
C LYS A 259 1.13 -6.29 -26.19
N GLU A 260 1.74 -5.88 -27.31
CA GLU A 260 2.83 -6.65 -27.93
C GLU A 260 4.00 -6.88 -26.96
N CYS A 261 4.25 -5.93 -26.04
CA CYS A 261 5.29 -6.09 -25.02
C CYS A 261 5.00 -7.22 -24.01
N LEU A 262 3.75 -7.70 -23.93
CA LEU A 262 3.30 -8.78 -23.05
C LEU A 262 3.16 -10.13 -23.77
N ILE A 263 3.51 -10.23 -25.07
CA ILE A 263 3.45 -11.49 -25.82
C ILE A 263 4.27 -12.57 -25.10
N GLY A 264 3.68 -13.75 -25.00
CA GLY A 264 4.26 -14.93 -24.35
C GLY A 264 4.03 -15.01 -22.84
N THR A 265 3.62 -13.91 -22.20
CA THR A 265 3.32 -13.90 -20.76
C THR A 265 2.04 -14.69 -20.46
N ALA A 266 1.91 -15.22 -19.24
CA ALA A 266 0.61 -15.68 -18.75
C ALA A 266 -0.29 -14.49 -18.37
N PHE A 267 0.34 -13.33 -18.12
CA PHE A 267 -0.33 -12.10 -17.76
C PHE A 267 -1.28 -11.56 -18.84
N ILE A 268 -0.93 -11.64 -20.13
CA ILE A 268 -1.80 -11.14 -21.20
C ILE A 268 -3.15 -11.89 -21.24
N ASP A 269 -3.15 -13.19 -20.93
CA ASP A 269 -4.38 -13.98 -20.83
C ASP A 269 -5.27 -13.46 -19.69
N LEU A 270 -4.65 -13.14 -18.54
CA LEU A 270 -5.36 -12.56 -17.39
C LEU A 270 -5.93 -11.16 -17.70
N VAL A 271 -5.24 -10.35 -18.52
CA VAL A 271 -5.75 -9.05 -18.97
C VAL A 271 -6.98 -9.24 -19.87
N ASN A 272 -6.92 -10.19 -20.80
CA ASN A 272 -8.02 -10.48 -21.70
C ASN A 272 -9.24 -11.05 -20.95
N GLU A 273 -9.04 -11.99 -20.04
CA GLU A 273 -10.07 -12.53 -19.15
C GLU A 273 -10.74 -11.40 -18.36
N LYS A 274 -9.94 -10.49 -17.78
CA LYS A 274 -10.47 -9.34 -17.04
C LYS A 274 -11.39 -8.45 -17.89
N ILE A 275 -11.06 -8.22 -19.17
CA ILE A 275 -11.90 -7.42 -20.07
C ILE A 275 -13.23 -8.13 -20.34
N VAL A 276 -13.19 -9.44 -20.59
CA VAL A 276 -14.38 -10.27 -20.81
C VAL A 276 -15.27 -10.25 -19.57
N ASP A 277 -14.71 -10.45 -18.37
CA ASP A 277 -15.44 -10.42 -17.11
C ASP A 277 -16.16 -9.09 -16.88
N ILE A 278 -15.45 -7.97 -17.09
CA ILE A 278 -16.03 -6.64 -16.92
C ILE A 278 -17.16 -6.42 -17.96
N LYS A 279 -17.01 -6.96 -19.17
CA LYS A 279 -18.03 -6.87 -20.22
C LYS A 279 -19.28 -7.68 -19.88
N GLU A 280 -19.10 -8.89 -19.35
CA GLU A 280 -20.21 -9.72 -18.89
C GLU A 280 -20.98 -9.07 -17.74
N ASP A 281 -20.27 -8.57 -16.73
CA ASP A 281 -20.87 -7.82 -15.63
C ASP A 281 -21.65 -6.59 -16.15
N TYR A 282 -21.05 -5.81 -17.06
CA TYR A 282 -21.69 -4.64 -17.67
C TYR A 282 -22.99 -5.01 -18.41
N ASN A 283 -22.94 -6.02 -19.28
CA ASN A 283 -24.11 -6.47 -20.04
C ASN A 283 -25.21 -6.98 -19.10
N THR A 284 -24.84 -7.70 -18.05
CA THR A 284 -25.75 -8.20 -17.01
C THR A 284 -26.45 -7.06 -16.28
N ILE A 285 -25.75 -5.98 -15.94
CA ILE A 285 -26.34 -4.78 -15.34
C ILE A 285 -27.31 -4.10 -16.31
N CYS A 286 -26.90 -3.88 -17.57
CA CYS A 286 -27.76 -3.26 -18.59
C CYS A 286 -29.04 -4.06 -18.86
N SER A 287 -29.02 -5.38 -18.67
CA SER A 287 -30.19 -6.23 -18.86
C SER A 287 -31.32 -5.95 -17.87
N VAL A 288 -31.01 -5.50 -16.64
CA VAL A 288 -32.01 -5.19 -15.58
C VAL A 288 -32.21 -3.69 -15.38
N ALA A 289 -31.28 -2.86 -15.84
CA ALA A 289 -31.36 -1.41 -15.84
C ALA A 289 -31.02 -0.88 -17.23
N PRO A 290 -31.96 -0.93 -18.20
CA PRO A 290 -31.72 -0.50 -19.58
C PRO A 290 -31.26 0.95 -19.69
N GLU A 291 -31.68 1.83 -18.77
CA GLU A 291 -31.21 3.21 -18.71
C GLU A 291 -29.70 3.33 -18.43
N PHE A 292 -29.08 2.31 -17.84
CA PHE A 292 -27.63 2.28 -17.65
C PHE A 292 -26.87 2.07 -18.96
N ALA A 293 -27.53 1.59 -20.01
CA ALA A 293 -26.90 1.39 -21.32
C ALA A 293 -26.51 2.72 -22.01
N GLU A 294 -26.98 3.88 -21.51
CA GLU A 294 -26.48 5.19 -21.93
C GLU A 294 -25.00 5.41 -21.55
N VAL A 295 -24.49 4.65 -20.60
CA VAL A 295 -23.10 4.68 -20.15
C VAL A 295 -22.27 3.80 -21.08
N SER A 296 -21.29 4.36 -21.77
CA SER A 296 -20.44 3.51 -22.63
C SER A 296 -19.68 2.45 -21.81
N PHE A 297 -19.41 1.30 -22.43
CA PHE A 297 -18.59 0.26 -21.80
C PHE A 297 -17.20 0.77 -21.40
N GLU A 298 -16.63 1.69 -22.19
CA GLU A 298 -15.34 2.31 -21.88
C GLU A 298 -15.41 3.17 -20.61
N GLU A 299 -16.46 3.98 -20.46
CA GLU A 299 -16.70 4.75 -19.24
C GLU A 299 -16.89 3.83 -18.03
N PHE A 300 -17.66 2.74 -18.19
CA PHE A 300 -17.82 1.74 -17.14
C PHE A 300 -16.46 1.14 -16.75
N CYS A 301 -15.62 0.75 -17.71
CA CYS A 301 -14.27 0.24 -17.45
C CYS A 301 -13.42 1.23 -16.65
N ARG A 302 -13.42 2.52 -17.00
CA ARG A 302 -12.62 3.55 -16.30
C ARG A 302 -13.03 3.63 -14.83
N VAL A 303 -14.33 3.73 -14.55
CA VAL A 303 -14.82 3.74 -13.16
C VAL A 303 -14.55 2.41 -12.48
N ARG A 304 -14.72 1.29 -13.17
CA ARG A 304 -14.46 -0.05 -12.67
C ARG A 304 -13.00 -0.23 -12.21
N MET A 305 -12.04 0.40 -12.89
CA MET A 305 -10.63 0.40 -12.48
C MET A 305 -10.34 1.43 -11.39
N ALA A 306 -11.03 2.58 -11.36
CA ALA A 306 -10.99 3.50 -10.23
C ALA A 306 -11.41 2.79 -8.93
N VAL A 307 -12.53 2.04 -8.96
CA VAL A 307 -13.01 1.25 -7.82
C VAL A 307 -11.98 0.17 -7.45
N SER A 308 -11.43 -0.56 -8.41
CA SER A 308 -10.49 -1.66 -8.12
C SER A 308 -9.21 -1.21 -7.43
N SER A 309 -8.75 0.01 -7.72
CA SER A 309 -7.47 0.55 -7.23
C SER A 309 -7.57 1.33 -5.92
N ARG A 310 -8.77 1.74 -5.48
CA ARG A 310 -8.95 2.79 -4.46
C ARG A 310 -9.85 2.44 -3.29
N ILE A 311 -10.55 1.31 -3.32
CA ILE A 311 -11.47 0.94 -2.24
C ILE A 311 -10.73 0.34 -1.04
N PHE A 312 -11.25 0.61 0.14
CA PHE A 312 -10.81 0.06 1.41
C PHE A 312 -11.84 -0.94 1.92
N GLY A 313 -11.39 -2.12 2.33
CA GLY A 313 -12.24 -3.05 3.09
C GLY A 313 -12.23 -2.66 4.56
N MET A 314 -13.39 -2.42 5.16
CA MET A 314 -13.52 -1.93 6.54
C MET A 314 -14.69 -2.58 7.26
N GLU A 315 -14.72 -2.47 8.59
CA GLU A 315 -15.82 -2.99 9.41
C GLU A 315 -16.57 -1.85 10.11
N ILE A 316 -17.85 -1.67 9.77
CA ILE A 316 -18.73 -0.66 10.35
C ILE A 316 -19.84 -1.40 11.10
N GLU A 317 -19.98 -1.16 12.41
CA GLU A 317 -21.00 -1.81 13.26
C GLU A 317 -20.99 -3.36 13.16
N LYS A 318 -19.78 -3.96 13.15
CA LYS A 318 -19.55 -5.41 12.98
C LYS A 318 -19.97 -5.99 11.62
N LYS A 319 -20.24 -5.14 10.63
CA LYS A 319 -20.50 -5.55 9.26
C LYS A 319 -19.30 -5.17 8.39
N SER A 320 -18.76 -6.16 7.69
CA SER A 320 -17.73 -5.93 6.68
C SER A 320 -18.35 -5.22 5.49
N THR A 321 -17.70 -4.14 5.06
CA THR A 321 -18.06 -3.36 3.86
C THR A 321 -16.79 -2.99 3.09
N ASP A 322 -16.96 -2.59 1.85
CA ASP A 322 -15.90 -2.02 1.01
C ASP A 322 -16.37 -0.65 0.53
N GLY A 323 -15.45 0.30 0.42
CA GLY A 323 -15.85 1.65 0.02
C GLY A 323 -14.71 2.58 -0.32
N PHE A 324 -15.06 3.71 -0.89
CA PHE A 324 -14.11 4.80 -1.08
C PHE A 324 -14.00 5.62 0.21
N VAL A 325 -12.75 5.86 0.61
CA VAL A 325 -12.41 6.80 1.66
C VAL A 325 -11.64 7.94 1.00
N PRO A 326 -12.27 9.10 0.76
CA PRO A 326 -11.60 10.23 0.13
C PRO A 326 -10.34 10.63 0.87
N LEU A 327 -9.31 11.07 0.13
CA LEU A 327 -7.98 11.45 0.60
C LEU A 327 -7.12 10.27 1.10
N ALA A 328 -7.71 9.28 1.76
CA ALA A 328 -7.03 8.03 2.11
C ALA A 328 -6.57 7.26 0.86
N ASP A 329 -7.40 7.27 -0.18
CA ASP A 329 -7.13 6.60 -1.47
C ASP A 329 -6.06 7.31 -2.33
N MET A 330 -5.42 8.36 -1.81
CA MET A 330 -4.30 9.05 -2.42
C MET A 330 -2.94 8.67 -1.82
N LEU A 331 -2.91 7.86 -0.76
CA LEU A 331 -1.65 7.34 -0.22
C LEU A 331 -1.06 6.30 -1.20
N ASN A 332 0.15 6.54 -1.69
CA ASN A 332 0.83 5.63 -2.62
C ASN A 332 1.40 4.40 -1.92
N HIS A 333 1.77 3.39 -2.70
CA HIS A 333 2.22 2.11 -2.18
C HIS A 333 3.69 2.10 -1.74
N GLN A 334 3.96 1.46 -0.61
CA GLN A 334 5.25 0.88 -0.28
C GLN A 334 5.08 -0.48 0.42
N LYS A 335 6.12 -1.32 0.39
CA LYS A 335 6.11 -2.64 1.05
C LYS A 335 6.12 -2.55 2.58
N ALA A 336 6.92 -1.64 3.15
CA ALA A 336 7.02 -1.45 4.59
C ALA A 336 5.86 -0.59 5.12
N ARG A 337 5.07 -1.10 6.07
CA ARG A 337 3.93 -0.35 6.60
C ARG A 337 4.39 0.92 7.34
N GLN A 338 4.10 2.10 6.80
CA GLN A 338 4.15 3.37 7.55
C GLN A 338 2.81 3.75 8.15
N THR A 339 1.71 3.20 7.66
CA THR A 339 0.34 3.51 8.10
C THR A 339 -0.42 2.27 8.54
N SER A 340 -1.38 2.48 9.42
CA SER A 340 -2.42 1.51 9.77
C SER A 340 -3.75 2.22 9.75
N TRP A 341 -4.79 1.56 9.24
CA TRP A 341 -6.10 2.18 9.11
C TRP A 341 -7.22 1.26 9.58
N LYS A 342 -8.34 1.86 10.00
CA LYS A 342 -9.56 1.17 10.44
C LYS A 342 -10.73 2.14 10.46
N PHE A 343 -11.95 1.60 10.46
CA PHE A 343 -13.09 2.35 10.96
C PHE A 343 -13.14 2.25 12.49
N CYS A 344 -12.99 3.39 13.18
CA CYS A 344 -12.94 3.48 14.63
C CYS A 344 -14.33 3.77 15.20
N GLN A 345 -14.97 2.78 15.82
CA GLN A 345 -16.31 2.94 16.39
C GLN A 345 -16.38 4.02 17.47
N GLN A 346 -15.36 4.11 18.34
CA GLN A 346 -15.33 5.11 19.42
C GLN A 346 -15.26 6.56 18.91
N ARG A 347 -14.61 6.77 17.77
CA ARG A 347 -14.48 8.09 17.13
C ARG A 347 -15.49 8.29 16.01
N ASN A 348 -16.32 7.27 15.75
CA ASN A 348 -17.29 7.22 14.68
C ASN A 348 -16.73 7.74 13.34
N GLY A 349 -15.75 7.04 12.76
CA GLY A 349 -15.17 7.43 11.47
C GLY A 349 -13.97 6.58 11.06
N PHE A 350 -13.53 6.73 9.82
CA PHE A 350 -12.34 6.06 9.31
C PHE A 350 -11.09 6.82 9.73
N ILE A 351 -10.08 6.10 10.20
CA ILE A 351 -8.85 6.66 10.74
C ILE A 351 -7.65 5.99 10.09
N ILE A 352 -6.67 6.81 9.70
CA ILE A 352 -5.30 6.38 9.43
C ILE A 352 -4.41 6.89 10.56
N GLU A 353 -3.64 5.97 11.15
CA GLU A 353 -2.64 6.24 12.18
C GLU A 353 -1.24 5.89 11.64
N ALA A 354 -0.24 6.65 12.09
CA ALA A 354 1.15 6.37 11.73
C ALA A 354 1.66 5.14 12.48
N ALA A 355 2.17 4.15 11.75
CA ALA A 355 2.82 2.96 12.30
C ALA A 355 4.28 3.22 12.70
N VAL A 356 4.89 4.28 12.15
CA VAL A 356 6.26 4.76 12.39
C VAL A 356 6.26 6.30 12.40
N ASP A 357 7.37 6.91 12.80
CA ASP A 357 7.54 8.36 12.63
C ASP A 357 7.72 8.71 11.15
N ILE A 358 7.01 9.73 10.67
CA ILE A 358 7.09 10.24 9.29
C ILE A 358 7.46 11.72 9.38
N PHE A 359 8.62 12.08 8.83
CA PHE A 359 9.20 13.42 8.98
C PHE A 359 8.62 14.44 8.00
N LYS A 360 8.68 15.73 8.35
CA LYS A 360 8.31 16.84 7.47
C LYS A 360 8.90 16.68 6.06
N GLY A 361 8.06 16.87 5.04
CA GLY A 361 8.40 16.73 3.62
C GLY A 361 8.29 15.32 3.06
N GLN A 362 8.26 14.28 3.91
CA GLN A 362 8.14 12.90 3.43
C GLN A 362 6.72 12.58 2.94
N GLU A 363 6.65 11.74 1.92
CA GLU A 363 5.39 11.14 1.48
C GLU A 363 4.86 10.18 2.55
N VAL A 364 3.57 10.26 2.82
CA VAL A 364 2.81 9.30 3.62
C VAL A 364 2.38 8.17 2.68
N LEU A 365 2.93 6.99 2.93
CA LEU A 365 2.76 5.84 2.04
C LEU A 365 2.04 4.70 2.77
N ASP A 366 1.08 4.07 2.09
CA ASP A 366 0.36 2.90 2.62
C ASP A 366 0.88 1.58 2.01
N SER A 367 0.57 0.47 2.66
CA SER A 367 0.84 -0.86 2.12
C SER A 367 -0.45 -1.46 1.57
N TYR A 368 -0.55 -1.55 0.24
CA TYR A 368 -1.66 -2.26 -0.42
C TYR A 368 -1.64 -3.78 -0.17
N GLY A 369 -0.60 -4.27 0.52
CA GLY A 369 -0.40 -5.65 0.92
C GLY A 369 0.65 -6.36 0.06
N ILE A 370 1.00 -7.57 0.45
CA ILE A 370 1.92 -8.43 -0.30
C ILE A 370 1.16 -8.97 -1.52
N LYS A 371 1.58 -8.60 -2.74
CA LYS A 371 0.95 -9.01 -4.00
C LYS A 371 2.01 -9.24 -5.07
N CYS A 372 1.75 -10.19 -5.96
CA CYS A 372 2.51 -10.37 -7.20
C CYS A 372 2.35 -9.16 -8.13
N ASN A 373 3.33 -8.97 -9.04
CA ASN A 373 3.27 -7.91 -10.05
C ASN A 373 2.08 -8.06 -11.00
N SER A 374 1.62 -9.28 -11.30
CA SER A 374 0.40 -9.47 -12.09
C SER A 374 -0.80 -8.80 -11.43
N ARG A 375 -0.93 -8.92 -10.10
CA ARG A 375 -2.02 -8.28 -9.35
C ARG A 375 -1.82 -6.77 -9.21
N PHE A 376 -0.59 -6.30 -8.98
CA PHE A 376 -0.30 -4.86 -8.95
C PHE A 376 -0.59 -4.20 -10.30
N LEU A 377 -0.08 -4.76 -11.39
CA LEU A 377 -0.23 -4.17 -12.71
C LEU A 377 -1.69 -4.20 -13.18
N LEU A 378 -2.39 -5.33 -13.01
CA LEU A 378 -3.78 -5.47 -13.45
C LEU A 378 -4.74 -4.53 -12.70
N ASN A 379 -4.54 -4.35 -11.39
CA ASN A 379 -5.53 -3.65 -10.54
C ASN A 379 -5.08 -2.27 -10.05
N TYR A 380 -3.81 -1.93 -10.17
CA TYR A 380 -3.25 -0.65 -9.71
C TYR A 380 -2.39 0.06 -10.77
N GLY A 381 -2.07 -0.61 -11.88
CA GLY A 381 -1.38 0.01 -13.02
C GLY A 381 0.13 0.25 -12.81
N PHE A 382 0.78 -0.51 -11.93
CA PHE A 382 2.23 -0.43 -11.74
C PHE A 382 2.85 -1.79 -11.42
N THR A 383 4.17 -1.90 -11.54
CA THR A 383 4.96 -3.06 -11.12
C THR A 383 6.00 -2.64 -10.08
N LEU A 384 6.44 -3.59 -9.27
CA LEU A 384 7.59 -3.44 -8.39
C LEU A 384 8.81 -4.09 -9.03
N ASP A 385 9.93 -3.38 -9.08
CA ASP A 385 11.16 -3.83 -9.76
C ASP A 385 11.72 -5.12 -9.13
N ASP A 386 11.71 -5.23 -7.79
CA ASP A 386 12.07 -6.45 -7.05
C ASP A 386 10.89 -6.91 -6.18
N ASN A 387 10.22 -7.99 -6.61
CA ASN A 387 9.02 -8.50 -5.96
C ASN A 387 9.08 -10.02 -5.77
N ASP A 388 9.48 -10.42 -4.56
CA ASP A 388 9.51 -11.81 -4.08
C ASP A 388 8.14 -12.49 -4.03
N ALA A 389 7.05 -11.73 -4.14
CA ALA A 389 5.69 -12.27 -4.22
C ALA A 389 5.24 -12.58 -5.65
N ASN A 390 6.09 -12.41 -6.67
CA ASN A 390 5.76 -12.79 -8.04
C ASN A 390 5.43 -14.28 -8.15
N GLU A 391 4.47 -14.59 -9.02
CA GLU A 391 3.95 -15.94 -9.24
C GLU A 391 3.79 -16.20 -10.74
N PHE A 392 3.92 -17.47 -11.13
CA PHE A 392 3.65 -17.93 -12.50
C PHE A 392 2.63 -19.09 -12.48
N PRO A 393 1.55 -19.05 -13.29
CA PRO A 393 0.54 -20.10 -13.31
C PRO A 393 0.98 -21.27 -14.20
N TYR A 394 1.49 -22.36 -13.61
CA TYR A 394 1.69 -23.62 -14.32
C TYR A 394 0.34 -24.32 -14.54
N LEU A 395 -0.04 -24.52 -15.79
CA LEU A 395 -1.27 -25.22 -16.15
C LEU A 395 -0.98 -26.72 -16.35
N ILE A 396 -1.27 -27.53 -15.34
CA ILE A 396 -1.11 -28.98 -15.40
C ILE A 396 -2.36 -29.59 -16.03
N LYS A 397 -2.22 -30.14 -17.24
CA LYS A 397 -3.30 -30.79 -17.98
C LYS A 397 -3.31 -32.31 -17.76
N ILE A 398 -4.49 -32.88 -17.64
CA ILE A 398 -4.69 -34.32 -17.76
C ILE A 398 -4.96 -34.60 -19.23
N THR A 399 -4.11 -35.43 -19.85
CA THR A 399 -4.12 -35.73 -21.28
C THR A 399 -4.44 -37.21 -21.49
N GLU A 400 -5.09 -37.52 -22.63
CA GLU A 400 -5.62 -38.85 -22.95
C GLU A 400 -4.54 -39.95 -23.03
N ASP A 401 -3.27 -39.57 -23.17
CA ASP A 401 -2.11 -40.47 -23.17
C ASP A 401 -1.68 -40.94 -21.77
N LEU A 402 -2.23 -40.35 -20.70
CA LEU A 402 -1.93 -40.78 -19.34
C LEU A 402 -2.62 -42.12 -19.01
N PRO A 403 -1.94 -43.05 -18.31
CA PRO A 403 -2.57 -44.25 -17.78
C PRO A 403 -3.78 -43.88 -16.91
N PHE A 404 -4.88 -44.62 -17.03
CA PHE A 404 -6.10 -44.39 -16.26
C PHE A 404 -6.64 -42.96 -16.40
N TYR A 405 -6.63 -42.43 -17.62
CA TYR A 405 -7.08 -41.07 -17.92
C TYR A 405 -8.51 -40.79 -17.42
N GLU A 406 -9.45 -41.69 -17.69
CA GLU A 406 -10.85 -41.51 -17.31
C GLU A 406 -11.03 -41.57 -15.78
N GLU A 407 -10.35 -42.50 -15.12
CA GLU A 407 -10.33 -42.60 -13.66
C GLU A 407 -9.71 -41.34 -13.04
N LYS A 408 -8.62 -40.84 -13.62
CA LYS A 408 -7.98 -39.58 -13.22
C LYS A 408 -8.89 -38.37 -13.38
N LEU A 409 -9.63 -38.30 -14.47
CA LEU A 409 -10.63 -37.26 -14.68
C LEU A 409 -11.78 -37.35 -13.68
N ASP A 410 -12.27 -38.56 -13.41
CA ASP A 410 -13.39 -38.77 -12.50
C ASP A 410 -13.03 -38.32 -11.07
N PHE A 411 -11.84 -38.68 -10.57
CA PHE A 411 -11.43 -38.28 -9.22
C PHE A 411 -10.96 -36.82 -9.13
N LEU A 412 -10.21 -36.29 -10.10
CA LEU A 412 -9.73 -34.90 -10.08
C LEU A 412 -10.82 -33.90 -10.47
N LYS A 413 -11.89 -34.35 -11.12
CA LYS A 413 -13.06 -33.55 -11.56
C LYS A 413 -12.70 -32.35 -12.45
N ALA A 414 -11.50 -32.34 -13.03
CA ALA A 414 -10.98 -31.25 -13.84
C ALA A 414 -10.00 -31.78 -14.90
N ARG A 415 -10.12 -31.29 -16.14
CA ARG A 415 -9.18 -31.62 -17.23
C ARG A 415 -7.83 -30.92 -17.09
N SER A 416 -7.77 -29.88 -16.28
CA SER A 416 -6.55 -29.13 -16.00
C SER A 416 -6.68 -28.36 -14.71
N HIS A 417 -5.56 -28.11 -14.04
CA HIS A 417 -5.49 -27.25 -12.87
C HIS A 417 -4.29 -26.31 -12.98
N ALA A 418 -4.51 -25.03 -12.63
CA ALA A 418 -3.46 -24.02 -12.64
C ALA A 418 -2.89 -23.84 -11.23
N PHE A 419 -1.58 -24.06 -11.07
CA PHE A 419 -0.86 -23.81 -9.82
C PHE A 419 -0.04 -22.54 -9.95
N ARG A 420 -0.29 -21.57 -9.07
CA ARG A 420 0.46 -20.29 -9.05
C ARG A 420 1.73 -20.47 -8.25
N MET A 421 2.85 -20.59 -8.95
CA MET A 421 4.13 -20.96 -8.38
C MET A 421 4.99 -19.72 -8.11
N LEU A 422 5.49 -19.58 -6.89
CA LEU A 422 6.50 -18.58 -6.53
C LEU A 422 7.90 -19.15 -6.77
N LYS A 423 8.93 -18.29 -6.81
CA LYS A 423 10.36 -18.68 -6.86
C LYS A 423 10.86 -19.22 -5.50
N ASP A 424 10.17 -20.19 -4.92
CA ASP A 424 10.46 -20.73 -3.59
C ASP A 424 9.77 -22.11 -3.41
N THR A 425 10.57 -23.17 -3.28
CA THR A 425 10.10 -24.55 -3.10
C THR A 425 9.57 -24.84 -1.69
N SER A 426 9.77 -23.93 -0.73
CA SER A 426 9.21 -24.05 0.63
C SER A 426 7.75 -23.62 0.72
N LYS A 427 7.19 -23.01 -0.34
CA LYS A 427 5.80 -22.53 -0.33
C LYS A 427 4.80 -23.68 -0.45
N PRO A 428 3.61 -23.56 0.19
CA PRO A 428 2.52 -24.54 0.05
C PRO A 428 2.17 -24.87 -1.41
N CYS A 429 2.13 -23.86 -2.29
CA CYS A 429 1.79 -24.05 -3.71
C CYS A 429 2.70 -25.06 -4.41
N PHE A 430 3.98 -25.13 -4.03
CA PHE A 430 4.91 -26.11 -4.57
C PHE A 430 4.52 -27.54 -4.16
N GLN A 431 4.22 -27.74 -2.87
CA GLN A 431 3.80 -29.04 -2.35
C GLN A 431 2.45 -29.48 -2.91
N GLU A 432 1.52 -28.55 -3.13
CA GLU A 432 0.22 -28.80 -3.76
C GLU A 432 0.37 -29.24 -5.22
N MET A 433 1.19 -28.51 -6.00
CA MET A 433 1.46 -28.86 -7.39
C MET A 433 2.14 -30.23 -7.49
N PHE A 434 3.12 -30.53 -6.63
CA PHE A 434 3.80 -31.83 -6.64
C PHE A 434 2.88 -32.97 -6.15
N THR A 435 2.00 -32.72 -5.18
CA THR A 435 0.95 -33.68 -4.77
C THR A 435 0.03 -34.01 -5.95
N TYR A 436 -0.42 -33.00 -6.68
CA TYR A 436 -1.26 -33.18 -7.86
C TYR A 436 -0.55 -33.97 -8.96
N MET A 437 0.70 -33.60 -9.27
CA MET A 437 1.50 -34.33 -10.27
C MET A 437 1.81 -35.77 -9.84
N ARG A 438 2.07 -36.03 -8.56
CA ARG A 438 2.25 -37.40 -8.03
C ARG A 438 1.07 -38.30 -8.35
N LEU A 439 -0.15 -37.82 -8.06
CA LEU A 439 -1.38 -38.56 -8.36
C LEU A 439 -1.57 -38.82 -9.86
N ILE A 440 -1.21 -37.85 -10.70
CA ILE A 440 -1.32 -37.96 -12.15
C ILE A 440 -0.29 -38.92 -12.76
N GLU A 441 0.89 -39.04 -12.17
CA GLU A 441 1.97 -39.88 -12.71
C GLU A 441 1.92 -41.34 -12.21
N VAL A 442 0.98 -41.69 -11.32
CA VAL A 442 0.74 -43.09 -10.90
C VAL A 442 0.22 -43.91 -12.08
N ASP A 443 0.84 -45.07 -12.31
CA ASP A 443 0.52 -46.05 -13.36
C ASP A 443 0.04 -47.41 -12.80
N ASP A 444 -0.31 -47.46 -11.52
CA ASP A 444 -1.00 -48.58 -10.85
C ASP A 444 -2.33 -48.10 -10.26
N LEU A 445 -3.45 -48.62 -10.78
CA LEU A 445 -4.80 -48.20 -10.39
C LEU A 445 -5.17 -48.63 -8.96
N ASP A 446 -4.74 -49.82 -8.52
CA ASP A 446 -5.03 -50.31 -7.18
C ASP A 446 -4.29 -49.45 -6.13
N PHE A 447 -3.03 -49.11 -6.41
CA PHE A 447 -2.26 -48.19 -5.58
C PHE A 447 -2.86 -46.77 -5.58
N LEU A 448 -3.28 -46.27 -6.75
CA LEU A 448 -3.93 -44.96 -6.86
C LEU A 448 -5.20 -44.89 -6.01
N ASN A 449 -6.06 -45.91 -6.09
CA ASN A 449 -7.29 -46.00 -5.31
C ASN A 449 -6.98 -46.05 -3.80
N GLN A 450 -5.99 -46.84 -3.39
CA GLN A 450 -5.55 -46.88 -1.99
C GLN A 450 -5.12 -45.49 -1.49
N VAL A 451 -4.30 -44.77 -2.26
CA VAL A 451 -3.85 -43.42 -1.90
C VAL A 451 -5.03 -42.46 -1.80
N ILE A 452 -5.98 -42.53 -2.73
CA ILE A 452 -7.17 -41.68 -2.73
C ILE A 452 -8.00 -41.94 -1.48
N ASP A 453 -8.26 -43.21 -1.15
CA ASP A 453 -9.07 -43.62 -0.01
C ASP A 453 -8.42 -43.23 1.33
N GLU A 454 -7.10 -43.39 1.45
CA GLU A 454 -6.37 -43.08 2.69
C GLU A 454 -6.12 -41.58 2.91
N PHE A 455 -6.02 -40.79 1.85
CA PHE A 455 -5.48 -39.42 1.93
C PHE A 455 -6.49 -38.31 1.59
N LEU A 456 -7.52 -38.60 0.79
CA LEU A 456 -8.43 -37.57 0.31
C LEU A 456 -9.78 -37.50 1.04
N ASP A 457 -10.07 -38.40 1.99
CA ASP A 457 -11.23 -38.35 2.92
C ASP A 457 -12.56 -37.91 2.26
N ASN A 458 -12.88 -38.44 1.07
CA ASN A 458 -14.04 -38.08 0.22
C ASN A 458 -14.17 -36.61 -0.23
N ASP A 459 -13.43 -35.66 0.35
CA ASP A 459 -13.34 -34.26 -0.04
C ASP A 459 -12.04 -34.00 -0.81
N PHE A 460 -12.13 -34.03 -2.14
CA PHE A 460 -11.04 -33.99 -3.11
C PHE A 460 -10.34 -32.62 -3.28
N PHE A 461 -10.29 -31.82 -2.22
CA PHE A 461 -9.52 -30.59 -2.21
C PHE A 461 -8.06 -30.88 -1.86
N ILE A 462 -7.15 -30.69 -2.82
CA ILE A 462 -5.69 -30.85 -2.61
C ILE A 462 -5.11 -29.73 -1.76
N GLN A 463 -5.82 -28.60 -1.63
CA GLN A 463 -5.37 -27.47 -0.85
C GLN A 463 -5.05 -27.88 0.59
N GLY A 464 -3.81 -27.63 1.03
CA GLY A 464 -3.33 -28.04 2.35
C GLY A 464 -3.05 -29.53 2.54
N LYS A 465 -3.18 -30.36 1.50
CA LYS A 465 -2.88 -31.81 1.53
C LYS A 465 -1.54 -32.08 0.81
N TYR A 466 -0.62 -32.77 1.49
CA TYR A 466 0.75 -32.98 1.00
C TYR A 466 1.14 -34.46 1.01
N LEU A 467 1.23 -35.05 -0.18
CA LEU A 467 1.73 -36.42 -0.33
C LEU A 467 3.26 -36.43 -0.32
N ASN A 468 3.86 -37.43 0.33
CA ASN A 468 5.29 -37.70 0.15
C ASN A 468 5.55 -38.32 -1.24
N ALA A 469 6.82 -38.35 -1.65
CA ALA A 469 7.21 -39.06 -2.87
C ALA A 469 6.87 -40.55 -2.78
N PHE A 470 6.25 -41.09 -3.82
CA PHE A 470 5.90 -42.52 -3.90
C PHE A 470 7.08 -43.37 -4.33
N SER A 471 7.76 -42.97 -5.41
CA SER A 471 8.93 -43.65 -5.95
C SER A 471 9.85 -42.65 -6.68
N LEU A 472 11.12 -43.02 -6.85
CA LEU A 472 12.06 -42.23 -7.64
C LEU A 472 11.62 -42.10 -9.10
N ASP A 473 11.00 -43.15 -9.66
CA ASP A 473 10.50 -43.14 -11.04
C ASP A 473 9.38 -42.12 -11.25
N ILE A 474 8.45 -42.01 -10.30
CA ILE A 474 7.38 -41.00 -10.35
C ILE A 474 7.99 -39.60 -10.22
N GLU A 475 8.87 -39.36 -9.26
CA GLU A 475 9.51 -38.04 -9.12
C GLU A 475 10.32 -37.66 -10.38
N LYS A 476 10.96 -38.63 -11.03
CA LYS A 476 11.66 -38.42 -12.31
C LYS A 476 10.71 -37.98 -13.42
N LYS A 477 9.56 -38.66 -13.59
CA LYS A 477 8.52 -38.27 -14.56
C LYS A 477 8.03 -36.84 -14.29
N ILE A 478 7.78 -36.51 -13.02
CA ILE A 478 7.35 -35.16 -12.59
C ILE A 478 8.39 -34.09 -12.95
N LEU A 479 9.67 -34.34 -12.65
CA LEU A 479 10.75 -33.38 -12.93
C LEU A 479 10.97 -33.21 -14.44
N GLN A 480 10.91 -34.28 -15.23
CA GLN A 480 10.96 -34.21 -16.70
C GLN A 480 9.80 -33.41 -17.27
N ARG A 481 8.60 -33.60 -16.72
CA ARG A 481 7.41 -32.83 -17.09
C ARG A 481 7.58 -31.35 -16.75
N LEU A 482 8.07 -31.03 -15.55
CA LEU A 482 8.33 -29.65 -15.12
C LEU A 482 9.40 -28.97 -15.99
N GLU A 483 10.49 -29.67 -16.33
CA GLU A 483 11.53 -29.21 -17.25
C GLU A 483 10.92 -28.88 -18.62
N LYS A 484 10.23 -29.84 -19.23
CA LYS A 484 9.60 -29.67 -20.55
C LYS A 484 8.63 -28.49 -20.57
N MET A 485 7.73 -28.40 -19.58
CA MET A 485 6.79 -27.29 -19.47
C MET A 485 7.50 -25.94 -19.32
N SER A 486 8.55 -25.87 -18.49
CA SER A 486 9.29 -24.62 -18.29
C SER A 486 9.98 -24.15 -19.56
N ILE A 487 10.56 -25.08 -20.34
CA ILE A 487 11.13 -24.79 -21.67
C ILE A 487 10.05 -24.28 -22.62
N GLU A 488 8.92 -24.99 -22.72
CA GLU A 488 7.81 -24.61 -23.60
C GLU A 488 7.22 -23.23 -23.26
N TYR A 489 7.13 -22.86 -21.98
CA TYR A 489 6.71 -21.52 -21.57
C TYR A 489 7.76 -20.47 -21.91
N LEU A 490 9.04 -20.72 -21.62
CA LEU A 490 10.13 -19.79 -21.93
C LEU A 490 10.24 -19.51 -23.44
N GLN A 491 9.96 -20.49 -24.30
CA GLN A 491 9.96 -20.33 -25.75
C GLN A 491 8.85 -19.43 -26.30
N ARG A 492 7.82 -19.10 -25.49
CA ARG A 492 6.74 -18.19 -25.92
C ARG A 492 7.17 -16.73 -25.89
N TYR A 493 8.19 -16.39 -25.12
CA TYR A 493 8.64 -15.02 -24.98
C TYR A 493 9.52 -14.63 -26.18
N PRO A 494 9.28 -13.47 -26.81
CA PRO A 494 10.11 -13.00 -27.93
C PRO A 494 11.51 -12.56 -27.49
N ASN A 495 11.70 -12.25 -26.20
CA ASN A 495 12.96 -11.79 -25.63
C ASN A 495 13.44 -12.75 -24.52
N SER A 496 14.75 -12.96 -24.47
CA SER A 496 15.45 -13.60 -23.36
C SER A 496 15.36 -12.78 -22.06
N LEU A 497 15.84 -13.34 -20.95
CA LEU A 497 15.92 -12.61 -19.68
C LEU A 497 17.00 -11.52 -19.74
N GLU A 498 18.14 -11.83 -20.36
CA GLU A 498 19.28 -10.95 -20.50
C GLU A 498 18.96 -9.73 -21.39
N GLU A 499 18.22 -9.93 -22.48
CA GLU A 499 17.76 -8.83 -23.34
C GLU A 499 16.80 -7.87 -22.60
N ASP A 500 15.96 -8.41 -21.72
CA ASP A 500 15.05 -7.60 -20.92
C ASP A 500 15.77 -6.83 -19.81
N GLU A 501 16.74 -7.46 -19.15
CA GLU A 501 17.63 -6.79 -18.19
C GLU A 501 18.39 -5.64 -18.85
N GLU A 502 18.89 -5.85 -20.07
CA GLU A 502 19.56 -4.80 -20.85
C GLU A 502 18.59 -3.68 -21.25
N ALA A 503 17.36 -4.03 -21.64
CA ALA A 503 16.35 -3.04 -22.01
C ALA A 503 16.00 -2.08 -20.85
N LEU A 504 16.05 -2.54 -19.60
CA LEU A 504 15.79 -1.72 -18.41
C LEU A 504 16.95 -0.81 -18.01
N LYS A 505 18.16 -0.98 -18.56
CA LYS A 505 19.29 -0.08 -18.27
C LYS A 505 19.13 1.30 -18.91
N ASN A 506 18.34 1.40 -19.97
CA ASN A 506 18.03 2.65 -20.66
C ASN A 506 16.75 3.28 -20.09
N GLU A 507 16.53 4.56 -20.38
CA GLU A 507 15.27 5.21 -20.04
C GLU A 507 14.13 4.63 -20.87
N VAL A 508 13.10 4.12 -20.20
CA VAL A 508 11.95 3.46 -20.83
C VAL A 508 10.67 4.10 -20.32
N ILE A 509 9.72 4.34 -21.22
CA ILE A 509 8.38 4.83 -20.86
C ILE A 509 7.72 3.87 -19.87
N GLN A 510 7.01 4.40 -18.87
CA GLN A 510 6.51 3.65 -17.71
C GLN A 510 5.73 2.37 -18.07
N ASN A 511 4.84 2.40 -19.07
CA ASN A 511 4.08 1.22 -19.47
C ASN A 511 4.96 0.11 -20.04
N LYS A 512 5.93 0.48 -20.88
CA LYS A 512 6.91 -0.46 -21.41
C LYS A 512 7.81 -1.00 -20.30
N LYS A 513 8.21 -0.17 -19.33
CA LYS A 513 8.90 -0.63 -18.11
C LYS A 513 8.05 -1.68 -17.37
N ASN A 514 6.76 -1.39 -17.13
CA ASN A 514 5.85 -2.32 -16.45
C ASN A 514 5.74 -3.66 -17.20
N CYS A 515 5.65 -3.64 -18.54
CA CYS A 515 5.61 -4.87 -19.35
C CYS A 515 6.90 -5.69 -19.21
N ILE A 516 8.07 -5.04 -19.27
CA ILE A 516 9.37 -5.70 -19.14
C ILE A 516 9.53 -6.31 -17.74
N VAL A 517 9.24 -5.56 -16.68
CA VAL A 517 9.29 -6.06 -15.30
C VAL A 517 8.33 -7.24 -15.08
N MET A 518 7.13 -7.18 -15.66
CA MET A 518 6.16 -8.28 -15.57
C MET A 518 6.69 -9.57 -16.21
N ARG A 519 7.15 -9.50 -17.47
CA ARG A 519 7.64 -10.70 -18.18
C ARG A 519 8.95 -11.22 -17.62
N MET A 520 9.84 -10.36 -17.10
CA MET A 520 11.03 -10.78 -16.37
C MET A 520 10.67 -11.57 -15.11
N GLY A 521 9.68 -11.09 -14.34
CA GLY A 521 9.20 -11.79 -13.14
C GLY A 521 8.74 -13.21 -13.43
N GLU A 522 7.99 -13.41 -14.52
CA GLU A 522 7.58 -14.75 -14.97
C GLU A 522 8.77 -15.61 -15.41
N LYS A 523 9.67 -15.07 -16.25
CA LYS A 523 10.88 -15.77 -16.70
C LYS A 523 11.81 -16.20 -15.56
N LEU A 524 11.94 -15.37 -14.52
CA LEU A 524 12.74 -15.70 -13.34
C LEU A 524 12.20 -16.93 -12.59
N ILE A 525 10.87 -17.09 -12.53
CA ILE A 525 10.22 -18.23 -11.89
C ILE A 525 10.38 -19.47 -12.78
N LEU A 526 10.14 -19.34 -14.09
CA LEU A 526 10.30 -20.43 -15.05
C LEU A 526 11.75 -20.97 -15.05
N ASN A 527 12.74 -20.08 -15.11
CA ASN A 527 14.16 -20.47 -15.04
C ASN A 527 14.53 -21.11 -13.70
N TYR A 528 13.91 -20.68 -12.59
CA TYR A 528 14.14 -21.29 -11.28
C TYR A 528 13.71 -22.76 -11.25
N TYR A 529 12.53 -23.07 -11.78
CA TYR A 529 12.01 -24.45 -11.82
C TYR A 529 12.65 -25.29 -12.92
N LEU A 530 13.05 -24.69 -14.05
CA LEU A 530 13.86 -25.35 -15.07
C LEU A 530 15.19 -25.81 -14.49
N LYS A 531 15.93 -24.90 -13.85
CA LYS A 531 17.21 -25.20 -13.23
C LYS A 531 17.07 -26.25 -12.12
N MET A 532 16.02 -26.15 -11.30
CA MET A 532 15.69 -27.16 -10.31
C MET A 532 15.56 -28.55 -10.93
N ALA A 533 14.72 -28.68 -11.96
CA ALA A 533 14.47 -29.96 -12.62
C ALA A 533 15.78 -30.53 -13.20
N GLN A 534 16.58 -29.71 -13.88
CA GLN A 534 17.84 -30.13 -14.49
C GLN A 534 18.89 -30.59 -13.48
N GLU A 535 19.13 -29.82 -12.41
CA GLU A 535 20.09 -30.20 -11.38
C GLU A 535 19.70 -31.51 -10.70
N ILE A 536 18.42 -31.70 -10.43
CA ILE A 536 17.93 -32.89 -9.76
C ILE A 536 17.93 -34.10 -10.70
N LEU A 537 17.48 -33.96 -11.94
CA LEU A 537 17.52 -35.03 -12.95
C LEU A 537 18.96 -35.51 -13.22
N ALA A 538 19.95 -34.64 -13.11
CA ALA A 538 21.36 -35.00 -13.26
C ALA A 538 21.88 -35.94 -12.15
N VAL A 539 21.18 -36.03 -11.01
CA VAL A 539 21.59 -36.85 -9.86
C VAL A 539 20.56 -37.91 -9.45
N VAL A 540 19.34 -37.88 -9.99
CA VAL A 540 18.23 -38.73 -9.56
C VAL A 540 18.49 -40.24 -9.78
N ASP A 541 19.31 -40.57 -10.79
CA ASP A 541 19.69 -41.95 -11.11
C ASP A 541 20.90 -42.45 -10.28
N LEU A 542 21.50 -41.59 -9.44
CA LEU A 542 22.58 -41.99 -8.55
C LEU A 542 22.00 -42.67 -7.29
N PRO A 543 22.61 -43.76 -6.79
CA PRO A 543 22.14 -44.35 -5.54
C PRO A 543 22.21 -43.32 -4.41
N SER A 544 21.25 -43.32 -3.48
CA SER A 544 21.11 -42.25 -2.45
C SER A 544 22.38 -41.90 -1.66
N ALA A 545 23.30 -42.86 -1.45
CA ALA A 545 24.60 -42.64 -0.81
C ALA A 545 25.60 -41.79 -1.64
N PHE A 546 25.31 -41.59 -2.93
CA PHE A 546 26.13 -40.86 -3.90
C PHE A 546 25.49 -39.54 -4.36
N ILE A 547 24.30 -39.18 -3.83
CA ILE A 547 23.70 -37.87 -4.09
C ILE A 547 24.52 -36.81 -3.34
N ASP A 548 25.45 -36.19 -4.06
CA ASP A 548 26.25 -35.08 -3.57
C ASP A 548 25.40 -33.79 -3.54
N LEU A 549 24.88 -33.45 -2.36
CA LEU A 549 24.14 -32.19 -2.14
C LEU A 549 24.96 -30.94 -2.48
N GLY A 550 26.29 -31.04 -2.55
CA GLY A 550 27.17 -29.96 -3.02
C GLY A 550 26.93 -29.59 -4.48
N LYS A 551 26.45 -30.53 -5.32
CA LYS A 551 26.10 -30.30 -6.73
C LYS A 551 24.69 -29.75 -6.94
N ILE A 552 23.87 -29.72 -5.89
CA ILE A 552 22.53 -29.15 -5.91
C ILE A 552 22.58 -27.75 -5.30
N SER A 553 22.03 -26.77 -6.01
CA SER A 553 21.92 -25.40 -5.55
C SER A 553 21.13 -25.36 -4.22
N PRO A 554 21.54 -24.53 -3.23
CA PRO A 554 20.94 -24.50 -1.91
C PRO A 554 19.41 -24.46 -1.85
N PRO A 555 18.69 -23.69 -2.70
CA PRO A 555 17.23 -23.61 -2.65
C PRO A 555 16.52 -24.95 -2.87
N TYR A 556 17.11 -25.86 -3.65
CA TYR A 556 16.46 -27.12 -4.05
C TYR A 556 16.77 -28.29 -3.11
N ARG A 557 17.82 -28.17 -2.28
CA ARG A 557 18.31 -29.24 -1.41
C ARG A 557 17.24 -29.79 -0.48
N SER A 558 16.37 -28.92 0.04
CA SER A 558 15.29 -29.34 0.94
C SER A 558 14.38 -30.37 0.29
N TYR A 559 14.00 -30.14 -0.97
CA TYR A 559 13.16 -31.07 -1.72
C TYR A 559 13.91 -32.38 -2.02
N VAL A 560 15.19 -32.32 -2.40
CA VAL A 560 16.01 -33.53 -2.61
C VAL A 560 16.07 -34.38 -1.34
N VAL A 561 16.34 -33.76 -0.19
CA VAL A 561 16.40 -34.47 1.10
C VAL A 561 15.04 -35.04 1.50
N SER A 562 13.94 -34.30 1.30
CA SER A 562 12.61 -34.75 1.70
C SER A 562 12.03 -35.81 0.78
N SER A 563 12.31 -35.76 -0.52
CA SER A 563 11.58 -36.51 -1.54
C SER A 563 12.43 -37.58 -2.24
N LEU A 564 13.75 -37.43 -2.28
CA LEU A 564 14.62 -38.37 -3.02
C LEU A 564 15.55 -39.19 -2.10
N ILE A 565 15.81 -38.72 -0.87
CA ILE A 565 16.65 -39.45 0.09
C ILE A 565 15.76 -40.19 1.09
N PRO A 566 15.85 -41.54 1.17
CA PRO A 566 15.14 -42.33 2.17
C PRO A 566 15.43 -41.82 3.58
N LEU A 567 14.43 -41.80 4.46
CA LEU A 567 14.55 -41.31 5.86
C LEU A 567 15.81 -41.82 6.58
N LYS A 568 16.15 -43.10 6.41
CA LYS A 568 17.34 -43.75 6.99
C LYS A 568 18.69 -43.22 6.51
N ASN A 569 18.72 -42.52 5.38
CA ASN A 569 19.93 -42.02 4.71
C ASN A 569 20.02 -40.48 4.70
N ARG A 570 19.10 -39.78 5.38
CA ARG A 570 19.12 -38.31 5.43
C ARG A 570 20.31 -37.81 6.27
N PRO A 571 21.01 -36.73 5.85
CA PRO A 571 22.05 -36.10 6.67
C PRO A 571 21.47 -35.68 8.03
N ARG A 572 22.26 -35.85 9.11
CA ARG A 572 21.88 -35.42 10.46
C ARG A 572 21.94 -33.92 10.64
#